data_AF-A0A8J7DZL1-F1
#
_entry.id   AF-A0A8J7DZL1-F1
#
_cell.length_a   1.000
_cell.length_b   1.000
_cell.length_c   1.000
_cell.angle_alpha   90.00
_cell.angle_beta   90.00
_cell.angle_gamma   90.00
#
_symmetry.space_group_name_H-M   'P 1'
#
loop_
_entity.id
_entity.type
_entity.pdbx_description
1 polymer ?
#
loop_
_entity_poly.entity_id
_entity_poly.type
_entity_poly.pdbx_seq_one_letter_code
_entity_poly.pdbx_strand_id
1 'polypeptide(L)'
;MIFRQFISSASLAAVFVSPMLCGFTYLSSSSTTLSSRSTLVSINFPSSRRTGPARTASGGARSECSVKGINDGVTPITVLMPEDNMGTTETSDPNLLLYMSENNLDGADVIILDPADESEVYVQRFNLPDNPSQKEGVVKFPLKNANLEPGKTYEWSFSPFCFNEEGEPQYPNISVMGLFERKPLSSEDRTKLGRANTPAEAAEIYAQAGVWNETLALVEKLRQTKPEEWVNLLNSVGLDDIASAPYIGEATAMSDPDSDLDNNTVVRDSSSPEEDKTNNAVEPIRGLW
;
A
#
# COMPACT_ATOMS: atom_id res chain seq x y z
N MET A 1 87.51 -7.17 -42.68
CA MET A 1 86.76 -8.44 -42.52
C MET A 1 85.61 -8.39 -43.53
N ILE A 2 85.79 -8.96 -44.73
CA ILE A 2 85.51 -10.37 -45.13
C ILE A 2 83.98 -10.59 -45.14
N PHE A 3 83.34 -10.47 -46.32
CA PHE A 3 82.83 -11.57 -47.22
C PHE A 3 81.50 -12.16 -46.69
N ARG A 4 80.37 -12.36 -47.40
CA ARG A 4 79.95 -12.55 -48.81
C ARG A 4 78.45 -12.16 -48.92
N GLN A 5 78.01 -11.42 -49.94
CA GLN A 5 77.37 -11.90 -51.20
C GLN A 5 76.37 -13.06 -51.05
N PHE A 6 75.11 -12.85 -51.48
CA PHE A 6 74.53 -13.63 -52.58
C PHE A 6 73.41 -12.85 -53.29
N ILE A 7 73.41 -13.02 -54.61
CA ILE A 7 72.67 -12.30 -55.65
C ILE A 7 71.31 -12.99 -55.88
N SER A 8 70.26 -12.21 -56.19
CA SER A 8 69.28 -12.66 -57.17
C SER A 8 68.66 -11.47 -57.92
N SER A 9 69.04 -11.35 -59.19
CA SER A 9 68.32 -10.69 -60.29
C SER A 9 66.97 -11.39 -60.54
N ALA A 10 65.94 -10.88 -61.20
CA ALA A 10 65.82 -9.84 -62.21
C ALA A 10 64.33 -9.42 -62.33
N SER A 11 64.12 -8.17 -62.74
CA SER A 11 63.15 -7.67 -63.72
C SER A 11 61.73 -8.26 -63.77
N LEU A 12 60.71 -7.41 -63.64
CA LEU A 12 59.90 -6.94 -64.78
C LEU A 12 58.69 -6.07 -64.36
N ALA A 13 58.43 -5.12 -65.25
CA ALA A 13 57.13 -4.55 -65.59
C ALA A 13 56.41 -3.58 -64.63
N ALA A 14 56.01 -2.47 -65.25
CA ALA A 14 55.15 -1.44 -64.73
C ALA A 14 53.74 -1.94 -64.42
N VAL A 15 52.98 -1.17 -63.62
CA VAL A 15 51.76 -0.47 -64.02
C VAL A 15 51.18 0.22 -62.78
N PHE A 16 50.85 1.50 -62.95
CA PHE A 16 50.12 2.32 -61.99
C PHE A 16 48.73 1.72 -61.73
N VAL A 17 48.39 1.43 -60.48
CA VAL A 17 47.00 1.47 -60.01
C VAL A 17 46.96 2.11 -58.62
N SER A 18 46.24 3.22 -58.57
CA SER A 18 45.99 4.06 -57.41
C SER A 18 45.31 3.28 -56.27
N PRO A 19 45.75 3.42 -55.00
CA PRO A 19 44.96 2.94 -53.87
C PRO A 19 43.79 3.91 -53.65
N MET A 20 42.60 3.37 -53.89
CA MET A 20 41.30 3.91 -53.53
C MET A 20 41.31 4.28 -52.05
N LEU A 21 41.20 5.57 -51.71
CA LEU A 21 40.87 6.01 -50.36
C LEU A 21 39.47 5.47 -50.03
N CYS A 22 39.39 4.34 -49.33
CA CYS A 22 38.20 4.00 -48.56
C CYS A 22 38.14 4.99 -47.38
N GLY A 23 37.44 6.09 -47.60
CA GLY A 23 36.97 6.94 -46.52
C GLY A 23 36.09 6.11 -45.60
N PHE A 24 36.54 5.91 -44.36
CA PHE A 24 35.67 5.45 -43.28
C PHE A 24 34.68 6.58 -42.97
N THR A 25 33.54 6.57 -43.65
CA THR A 25 32.38 7.35 -43.22
C THR A 25 31.88 6.72 -41.93
N TYR A 26 32.10 7.40 -40.81
CA TYR A 26 31.41 7.10 -39.57
C TYR A 26 29.91 7.30 -39.82
N LEU A 27 29.16 6.21 -39.94
CA LEU A 27 27.70 6.28 -39.82
C LEU A 27 27.42 6.61 -38.35
N SER A 28 27.21 7.89 -38.06
CA SER A 28 26.52 8.28 -36.84
C SER A 28 25.09 7.75 -36.94
N SER A 29 24.86 6.57 -36.36
CA SER A 29 23.52 6.06 -36.09
C SER A 29 22.81 7.09 -35.22
N SER A 30 21.97 7.90 -35.86
CA SER A 30 21.01 8.74 -35.16
C SER A 30 19.98 7.81 -34.58
N SER A 31 20.09 7.51 -33.28
CA SER A 31 19.01 6.87 -32.55
C SER A 31 17.82 7.82 -32.56
N THR A 32 16.85 7.56 -33.44
CA THR A 32 15.53 8.16 -33.32
C THR A 32 14.95 7.65 -32.02
N THR A 33 14.98 8.49 -30.98
CA THR A 33 14.14 8.30 -29.81
C THR A 33 12.70 8.37 -30.30
N LEU A 34 12.06 7.20 -30.41
CA LEU A 34 10.61 7.13 -30.52
C LEU A 34 10.06 7.78 -29.26
N SER A 35 9.62 9.04 -29.40
CA SER A 35 8.74 9.68 -28.43
C SER A 35 7.48 8.82 -28.36
N SER A 36 7.43 7.97 -27.34
CA SER A 36 6.21 7.30 -26.94
C SER A 36 5.21 8.42 -26.68
N ARG A 37 4.21 8.55 -27.56
CA ARG A 37 3.02 9.33 -27.24
C ARG A 37 2.37 8.61 -26.06
N SER A 38 2.69 9.03 -24.84
CA SER A 38 1.84 8.74 -23.70
C SER A 38 0.51 9.40 -24.02
N THR A 39 -0.46 8.61 -24.46
CA THR A 39 -1.85 9.07 -24.51
C THR A 39 -2.18 9.48 -23.09
N LEU A 40 -2.41 10.78 -22.88
CA LEU A 40 -3.06 11.30 -21.68
C LEU A 40 -4.43 10.63 -21.62
N VAL A 41 -4.63 9.73 -20.66
CA VAL A 41 -5.89 9.00 -20.48
C VAL A 41 -6.46 9.56 -19.20
N SER A 42 -7.24 10.64 -19.27
CA SER A 42 -7.81 11.27 -18.07
C SER A 42 -8.70 10.28 -17.33
N ILE A 43 -8.16 9.67 -16.27
CA ILE A 43 -8.89 8.71 -15.45
C ILE A 43 -9.82 9.49 -14.52
N ASN A 44 -11.12 9.28 -14.68
CA ASN A 44 -12.16 9.90 -13.86
C ASN A 44 -13.06 8.82 -13.27
N PHE A 45 -13.49 9.00 -12.02
CA PHE A 45 -14.47 8.10 -11.41
C PHE A 45 -15.88 8.63 -11.62
N PRO A 46 -16.83 7.81 -12.08
CA PRO A 46 -18.18 8.27 -12.32
C PRO A 46 -18.87 8.67 -11.01
N SER A 47 -19.56 9.81 -11.02
CA SER A 47 -20.37 10.24 -9.88
C SER A 47 -21.45 9.19 -9.57
N SER A 48 -21.65 8.91 -8.29
CA SER A 48 -22.71 8.04 -7.79
C SER A 48 -23.93 8.87 -7.35
N ARG A 49 -25.14 8.27 -7.39
CA ARG A 49 -26.38 8.85 -6.85
C ARG A 49 -26.71 8.34 -5.44
N ARG A 50 -25.78 7.62 -4.80
CA ARG A 50 -25.97 7.02 -3.48
C ARG A 50 -25.55 8.03 -2.41
N THR A 51 -26.09 7.85 -1.21
CA THR A 51 -25.74 8.65 -0.03
C THR A 51 -25.11 7.74 1.00
N GLY A 52 -23.81 7.94 1.28
CA GLY A 52 -23.17 7.40 2.48
C GLY A 52 -23.05 8.46 3.58
N PRO A 53 -22.38 8.15 4.70
CA PRO A 53 -22.19 9.11 5.78
C PRO A 53 -21.43 10.33 5.29
N ALA A 54 -21.74 11.52 5.82
CA ALA A 54 -20.99 12.73 5.48
C ALA A 54 -19.52 12.60 5.91
N ARG A 55 -18.58 13.16 5.13
CA ARG A 55 -17.19 13.34 5.57
C ARG A 55 -17.20 14.26 6.78
N THR A 56 -17.05 13.69 7.97
CA THR A 56 -17.06 14.46 9.22
C THR A 56 -15.76 14.23 9.96
N ALA A 57 -15.23 15.31 10.53
CA ALA A 57 -14.23 15.28 11.58
C ALA A 57 -14.86 16.03 12.75
N SER A 58 -15.13 15.33 13.86
CA SER A 58 -15.58 15.96 15.10
C SER A 58 -14.43 16.82 15.68
N GLY A 59 -14.75 17.81 16.52
CA GLY A 59 -13.79 18.78 17.02
C GLY A 59 -14.10 19.25 18.44
N GLY A 60 -13.30 18.79 19.41
CA GLY A 60 -13.31 19.28 20.79
C GLY A 60 -12.43 18.40 21.69
N ALA A 61 -11.40 18.94 22.33
CA ALA A 61 -10.32 18.16 22.94
C ALA A 61 -10.39 18.01 24.48
N ARG A 62 -10.02 16.79 24.93
CA ARG A 62 -9.33 16.49 26.20
C ARG A 62 -8.18 15.48 25.94
N SER A 63 -7.47 15.61 24.82
CA SER A 63 -6.34 14.74 24.46
C SER A 63 -5.08 15.56 24.21
N GLU A 64 -3.91 14.98 24.45
CA GLU A 64 -2.61 15.58 24.12
C GLU A 64 -2.28 15.49 22.61
N CYS A 65 -3.07 14.73 21.85
CA CYS A 65 -2.94 14.66 20.40
C CYS A 65 -3.37 15.97 19.75
N SER A 66 -2.45 16.59 19.04
CA SER A 66 -2.64 17.76 18.19
C SER A 66 -2.83 17.34 16.73
N VAL A 67 -3.94 17.76 16.13
CA VAL A 67 -4.25 17.56 14.72
C VAL A 67 -4.82 18.88 14.19
N LYS A 68 -4.16 19.48 13.20
CA LYS A 68 -4.70 20.69 12.56
C LYS A 68 -5.90 20.34 11.68
N GLY A 69 -6.88 21.23 11.61
CA GLY A 69 -8.04 21.02 10.76
C GLY A 69 -8.71 22.32 10.32
N ILE A 70 -10.02 22.26 10.09
CA ILE A 70 -10.81 23.36 9.55
C ILE A 70 -10.67 24.63 10.43
N ASN A 71 -10.63 24.47 11.75
CA ASN A 71 -10.47 25.58 12.68
C ASN A 71 -9.10 26.28 12.58
N ASP A 72 -8.09 25.58 12.05
CA ASP A 72 -6.75 26.10 11.78
C ASP A 72 -6.61 26.64 10.34
N GLY A 73 -7.68 26.61 9.54
CA GLY A 73 -7.68 27.05 8.15
C GLY A 73 -7.01 26.07 7.18
N VAL A 74 -6.88 24.80 7.56
CA VAL A 74 -6.32 23.73 6.72
C VAL A 74 -7.32 22.61 6.48
N THR A 75 -7.10 21.83 5.43
CA THR A 75 -7.88 20.62 5.16
C THR A 75 -7.72 19.63 6.32
N PRO A 76 -8.80 19.13 6.94
CA PRO A 76 -8.71 18.13 8.01
C PRO A 76 -8.31 16.76 7.47
N ILE A 77 -8.08 15.79 8.36
CA ILE A 77 -7.92 14.39 7.97
C ILE A 77 -9.10 13.98 7.08
N THR A 78 -8.80 13.49 5.88
CA THR A 78 -9.79 13.24 4.83
C THR A 78 -9.52 11.91 4.16
N VAL A 79 -10.52 11.03 4.11
CA VAL A 79 -10.41 9.78 3.35
C VAL A 79 -10.49 10.03 1.85
N LEU A 80 -9.64 9.36 1.08
CA LEU A 80 -9.67 9.38 -0.38
C LEU A 80 -10.74 8.38 -0.87
N MET A 81 -12.00 8.80 -0.81
CA MET A 81 -13.17 8.08 -1.29
C MET A 81 -13.99 8.93 -2.27
N PRO A 82 -14.90 8.34 -3.06
CA PRO A 82 -15.90 9.11 -3.79
C PRO A 82 -16.76 9.99 -2.85
N GLU A 83 -17.47 10.96 -3.41
CA GLU A 83 -18.28 11.93 -2.61
C GLU A 83 -19.35 11.25 -1.74
N ASP A 84 -19.84 10.07 -2.15
CA ASP A 84 -20.81 9.29 -1.38
C ASP A 84 -20.17 8.47 -0.26
N ASN A 85 -18.85 8.58 -0.03
CA ASN A 85 -18.07 7.81 0.94
C ASN A 85 -18.24 6.28 0.81
N MET A 86 -18.59 5.78 -0.38
CA MET A 86 -18.67 4.35 -0.69
C MET A 86 -17.42 3.90 -1.45
N GLY A 87 -16.55 3.17 -0.77
CA GLY A 87 -15.43 2.48 -1.40
C GLY A 87 -15.88 1.14 -1.97
N THR A 88 -15.96 1.00 -3.29
CA THR A 88 -16.17 -0.32 -3.93
C THR A 88 -14.83 -1.02 -4.17
N THR A 89 -14.81 -2.35 -4.03
CA THR A 89 -13.58 -3.14 -4.22
C THR A 89 -13.80 -4.55 -4.77
N GLU A 90 -12.88 -5.00 -5.63
CA GLU A 90 -12.79 -6.38 -6.13
C GLU A 90 -11.76 -7.26 -5.38
N THR A 91 -11.06 -6.73 -4.37
CA THR A 91 -10.27 -7.52 -3.40
C THR A 91 -10.98 -7.74 -2.05
N SER A 92 -10.66 -8.84 -1.36
CA SER A 92 -11.11 -9.14 0.01
C SER A 92 -10.43 -8.26 1.04
N ASP A 93 -9.30 -7.66 0.65
CA ASP A 93 -8.37 -6.95 1.52
C ASP A 93 -8.08 -5.58 0.89
N PRO A 94 -9.03 -4.63 0.98
CA PRO A 94 -8.88 -3.32 0.34
C PRO A 94 -7.81 -2.47 1.04
N ASN A 95 -7.48 -1.35 0.42
CA ASN A 95 -6.64 -0.32 1.04
C ASN A 95 -7.49 0.89 1.44
N LEU A 96 -7.23 1.47 2.61
CA LEU A 96 -7.69 2.83 2.92
C LEU A 96 -6.56 3.81 2.60
N LEU A 97 -6.88 4.91 1.91
CA LEU A 97 -5.94 6.01 1.75
C LEU A 97 -6.55 7.23 2.43
N LEU A 98 -5.80 7.86 3.33
CA LEU A 98 -6.23 9.07 4.02
C LEU A 98 -5.18 10.16 3.80
N TYR A 99 -5.66 11.37 3.51
CA TYR A 99 -4.87 12.57 3.69
C TYR A 99 -4.81 12.89 5.18
N MET A 100 -3.60 13.01 5.71
CA MET A 100 -3.30 13.42 7.07
C MET A 100 -2.87 14.90 7.03
N SER A 101 -3.58 15.75 7.77
CA SER A 101 -3.15 17.13 8.03
C SER A 101 -1.97 17.15 9.02
N GLU A 102 -1.28 18.29 9.19
CA GLU A 102 -0.20 18.41 10.17
C GLU A 102 -0.65 17.97 11.58
N ASN A 103 0.10 17.02 12.17
CA ASN A 103 -0.28 16.33 13.41
C ASN A 103 0.93 15.79 14.20
N ASN A 104 0.67 15.31 15.43
CA ASN A 104 1.62 14.54 16.26
C ASN A 104 1.13 13.09 16.52
N LEU A 105 0.37 12.51 15.61
CA LEU A 105 -0.20 11.17 15.77
C LEU A 105 0.90 10.11 15.61
N ASP A 106 0.75 9.03 16.38
CA ASP A 106 1.61 7.85 16.29
C ASP A 106 0.99 6.77 15.40
N GLY A 107 -0.35 6.72 15.37
CA GLY A 107 -1.06 5.63 14.72
C GLY A 107 -2.55 5.89 14.52
N ALA A 108 -3.24 4.83 14.10
CA ALA A 108 -4.69 4.80 14.04
C ALA A 108 -5.24 3.39 14.24
N ASP A 109 -6.42 3.30 14.84
CA ASP A 109 -7.23 2.10 14.87
C ASP A 109 -8.19 2.11 13.69
N VAL A 110 -8.27 0.99 12.97
CA VAL A 110 -9.24 0.75 11.91
C VAL A 110 -10.12 -0.42 12.30
N ILE A 111 -11.42 -0.19 12.29
CA ILE A 111 -12.45 -1.20 12.59
C ILE A 111 -13.37 -1.30 11.38
N ILE A 112 -13.70 -2.52 10.96
CA ILE A 112 -14.73 -2.81 9.96
C ILE A 112 -15.83 -3.63 10.64
N LEU A 113 -17.06 -3.16 10.49
CA LEU A 113 -18.27 -3.75 11.01
C LEU A 113 -19.12 -4.31 9.86
N ASP A 114 -19.71 -5.48 10.09
CA ASP A 114 -20.83 -5.95 9.28
C ASP A 114 -22.14 -5.41 9.87
N PRO A 115 -22.87 -4.54 9.15
CA PRO A 115 -24.12 -3.97 9.66
C PRO A 115 -25.26 -5.00 9.75
N ALA A 116 -25.12 -6.20 9.17
CA ALA A 116 -26.16 -7.22 9.23
C ALA A 116 -26.30 -7.85 10.63
N ASP A 117 -25.18 -7.98 11.35
CA ASP A 117 -25.12 -8.60 12.68
C ASP A 117 -24.35 -7.77 13.72
N GLU A 118 -23.92 -6.55 13.36
CA GLU A 118 -23.13 -5.63 14.17
C GLU A 118 -21.79 -6.23 14.64
N SER A 119 -21.24 -7.19 13.89
CA SER A 119 -19.98 -7.86 14.23
C SER A 119 -18.75 -7.11 13.70
N GLU A 120 -17.69 -7.09 14.51
CA GLU A 120 -16.36 -6.64 14.08
C GLU A 120 -15.70 -7.72 13.23
N VAL A 121 -15.67 -7.50 11.91
CA VAL A 121 -15.03 -8.42 10.94
C VAL A 121 -13.54 -8.12 10.75
N TYR A 122 -13.10 -6.93 11.16
CA TYR A 122 -11.70 -6.53 11.13
C TYR A 122 -11.43 -5.49 12.21
N VAL A 123 -10.36 -5.71 12.98
CA VAL A 123 -9.83 -4.75 13.95
C VAL A 123 -8.32 -4.75 13.78
N GLN A 124 -7.75 -3.59 13.49
CA GLN A 124 -6.31 -3.46 13.36
C GLN A 124 -5.84 -2.09 13.82
N ARG A 125 -4.81 -2.11 14.67
CA ARG A 125 -4.03 -0.93 15.01
C ARG A 125 -2.86 -0.76 14.04
N PHE A 126 -2.61 0.45 13.57
CA PHE A 126 -1.50 0.78 12.67
C PHE A 126 -0.58 1.83 13.27
N ASN A 127 0.72 1.67 13.06
CA ASN A 127 1.71 2.74 13.18
C ASN A 127 1.73 3.58 11.90
N LEU A 128 1.74 4.91 12.04
CA LEU A 128 1.99 5.80 10.91
C LEU A 128 3.43 5.66 10.41
N PRO A 129 3.70 5.99 9.12
CA PRO A 129 5.06 6.03 8.60
C PRO A 129 5.96 6.92 9.46
N ASP A 130 7.10 6.39 9.91
CA ASP A 130 8.08 7.15 10.68
C ASP A 130 8.88 8.08 9.75
N ASN A 131 8.29 9.24 9.47
CA ASN A 131 8.94 10.32 8.75
C ASN A 131 8.88 11.62 9.57
N PRO A 132 9.92 11.93 10.36
CA PRO A 132 9.92 13.12 11.21
C PRO A 132 9.92 14.43 10.41
N SER A 133 10.28 14.40 9.12
CA SER A 133 10.29 15.59 8.26
C SER A 133 8.96 15.81 7.52
N GLN A 134 8.01 14.87 7.63
CA GLN A 134 6.79 14.90 6.82
C GLN A 134 5.60 14.28 7.56
N LYS A 135 4.92 15.11 8.36
CA LYS A 135 3.73 14.74 9.15
C LYS A 135 2.40 15.14 8.49
N GLU A 136 2.45 15.60 7.24
CA GLU A 136 1.30 15.98 6.42
C GLU A 136 1.40 15.31 5.04
N GLY A 137 0.31 14.70 4.58
CA GLY A 137 0.21 14.06 3.28
C GLY A 137 -0.62 12.77 3.28
N VAL A 138 -0.59 12.05 2.16
CA VAL A 138 -1.39 10.85 1.95
C VAL A 138 -0.68 9.62 2.50
N VAL A 139 -1.37 8.90 3.39
CA VAL A 139 -0.96 7.62 3.97
C VAL A 139 -1.86 6.51 3.46
N LYS A 140 -1.26 5.36 3.12
CA LYS A 140 -1.98 4.14 2.76
C LYS A 140 -2.04 3.18 3.95
N PHE A 141 -3.20 2.61 4.22
CA PHE A 141 -3.47 1.61 5.25
C PHE A 141 -3.93 0.31 4.57
N PRO A 142 -3.05 -0.70 4.47
CA PRO A 142 -3.38 -1.98 3.84
C PRO A 142 -4.19 -2.85 4.80
N LEU A 143 -5.46 -3.12 4.49
CA LEU A 143 -6.37 -3.88 5.35
C LEU A 143 -6.23 -5.39 5.10
N LYS A 144 -5.01 -5.91 5.33
CA LYS A 144 -4.68 -7.32 5.09
C LYS A 144 -5.49 -8.24 6.01
N ASN A 145 -6.03 -9.31 5.45
CA ASN A 145 -6.87 -10.29 6.15
C ASN A 145 -8.21 -9.72 6.64
N ALA A 146 -8.72 -8.65 6.00
CA ALA A 146 -10.08 -8.17 6.23
C ALA A 146 -11.13 -9.16 5.73
N ASN A 147 -10.77 -10.02 4.75
CA ASN A 147 -11.60 -11.14 4.30
C ASN A 147 -13.04 -10.75 3.91
N LEU A 148 -13.22 -9.58 3.29
CA LEU A 148 -14.54 -9.07 2.91
C LEU A 148 -15.22 -10.00 1.89
N GLU A 149 -16.49 -10.33 2.13
CA GLU A 149 -17.23 -11.31 1.32
C GLU A 149 -17.95 -10.67 0.11
N PRO A 150 -17.95 -11.32 -1.06
CA PRO A 150 -18.61 -10.81 -2.26
C PRO A 150 -20.08 -10.40 -2.06
N GLY A 151 -20.42 -9.20 -2.49
CA GLY A 151 -21.79 -8.65 -2.49
C GLY A 151 -22.21 -8.00 -1.16
N LYS A 152 -21.35 -8.01 -0.13
CA LYS A 152 -21.64 -7.38 1.16
C LYS A 152 -21.14 -5.94 1.21
N THR A 153 -21.83 -5.12 2.00
CA THR A 153 -21.46 -3.77 2.35
C THR A 153 -21.11 -3.73 3.83
N TYR A 154 -20.00 -3.09 4.16
CA TYR A 154 -19.45 -2.98 5.50
C TYR A 154 -19.32 -1.51 5.88
N GLU A 155 -19.46 -1.23 7.17
CA GLU A 155 -19.11 0.07 7.74
C GLU A 155 -17.69 0.03 8.25
N TRP A 156 -16.92 1.09 8.06
CA TRP A 156 -15.59 1.17 8.65
C TRP A 156 -15.41 2.49 9.38
N SER A 157 -14.57 2.46 10.40
CA SER A 157 -14.15 3.64 11.16
C SER A 157 -12.63 3.69 11.28
N PHE A 158 -12.12 4.91 11.32
CA PHE A 158 -10.72 5.25 11.49
C PHE A 158 -10.61 6.21 12.67
N SER A 159 -9.85 5.78 13.68
CA SER A 159 -9.67 6.51 14.93
C SER A 159 -8.18 6.74 15.17
N PRO A 160 -7.65 7.93 14.83
CA PRO A 160 -6.25 8.25 15.05
C PRO A 160 -5.91 8.31 16.54
N PHE A 161 -4.67 8.02 16.91
CA PHE A 161 -4.19 8.14 18.29
C PHE A 161 -2.74 8.64 18.35
N CYS A 162 -2.35 9.12 19.52
CA CYS A 162 -0.97 9.36 19.93
C CYS A 162 -0.75 8.76 21.32
N PHE A 163 0.49 8.52 21.73
CA PHE A 163 0.82 8.10 23.09
C PHE A 163 1.13 9.32 23.97
N ASN A 164 0.62 9.33 25.21
CA ASN A 164 1.06 10.30 26.23
C ASN A 164 2.44 9.95 26.79
N GLU A 165 2.95 10.75 27.73
CA GLU A 165 4.25 10.52 28.38
C GLU A 165 4.33 9.17 29.12
N GLU A 166 3.20 8.64 29.58
CA GLU A 166 3.08 7.32 30.21
C GLU A 166 3.00 6.14 29.22
N GLY A 167 2.94 6.42 27.91
CA GLY A 167 2.82 5.39 26.86
C GLY A 167 1.39 4.86 26.67
N GLU A 168 0.38 5.54 27.19
CA GLU A 168 -1.03 5.21 27.01
C GLU A 168 -1.60 5.88 25.76
N PRO A 169 -2.38 5.16 24.92
CA PRO A 169 -2.98 5.73 23.73
C PRO A 169 -4.06 6.75 24.10
N GLN A 170 -3.91 7.96 23.59
CA GLN A 170 -4.87 9.05 23.64
C GLN A 170 -5.53 9.24 22.28
N TYR A 171 -6.83 9.52 22.28
CA TYR A 171 -7.60 9.72 21.06
C TYR A 171 -8.10 11.16 21.00
N PRO A 172 -7.77 11.93 19.95
CA PRO A 172 -8.48 13.17 19.69
C PRO A 172 -9.93 12.85 19.38
N ASN A 173 -10.82 13.83 19.58
CA ASN A 173 -12.23 13.72 19.21
C ASN A 173 -12.40 13.84 17.69
N ILE A 174 -11.68 13.03 16.92
CA ILE A 174 -11.71 12.95 15.46
C ILE A 174 -11.90 11.49 15.12
N SER A 175 -12.92 11.19 14.32
CA SER A 175 -13.11 9.87 13.72
C SER A 175 -13.55 10.07 12.28
N VAL A 176 -13.05 9.25 11.38
CA VAL A 176 -13.42 9.24 9.96
C VAL A 176 -14.11 7.92 9.68
N MET A 177 -15.24 7.96 8.98
CA MET A 177 -16.04 6.78 8.71
C MET A 177 -16.38 6.69 7.23
N GLY A 178 -16.75 5.49 6.78
CA GLY A 178 -17.25 5.27 5.44
C GLY A 178 -17.76 3.85 5.24
N LEU A 179 -18.00 3.52 3.98
CA LEU A 179 -18.52 2.22 3.58
C LEU A 179 -17.54 1.50 2.67
N PHE A 180 -17.48 0.18 2.78
CA PHE A 180 -16.87 -0.70 1.80
C PHE A 180 -17.92 -1.61 1.18
N GLU A 181 -18.00 -1.67 -0.15
CA GLU A 181 -18.80 -2.68 -0.86
C GLU A 181 -17.85 -3.62 -1.62
N ARG A 182 -17.88 -4.91 -1.25
CA ARG A 182 -17.18 -5.95 -1.99
C ARG A 182 -17.92 -6.25 -3.28
N LYS A 183 -17.51 -5.63 -4.38
CA LYS A 183 -18.23 -5.65 -5.66
C LYS A 183 -17.54 -6.56 -6.68
N PRO A 184 -18.12 -7.74 -7.00
CA PRO A 184 -17.60 -8.58 -8.07
C PRO A 184 -17.71 -7.89 -9.43
N LEU A 185 -16.68 -8.02 -10.26
CA LEU A 185 -16.72 -7.56 -11.64
C LEU A 185 -17.65 -8.40 -12.52
N SER A 186 -18.26 -7.73 -13.50
CA SER A 186 -19.00 -8.39 -14.58
C SER A 186 -18.08 -9.21 -15.48
N SER A 187 -18.64 -10.19 -16.21
CA SER A 187 -17.87 -10.95 -17.21
C SER A 187 -17.33 -10.07 -18.34
N GLU A 188 -18.06 -9.01 -18.70
CA GLU A 188 -17.65 -8.04 -19.70
C GLU A 188 -16.42 -7.25 -19.22
N ASP A 189 -16.44 -6.74 -17.99
CA ASP A 189 -15.33 -5.94 -17.43
C ASP A 189 -14.08 -6.80 -17.22
N ARG A 190 -14.24 -8.06 -16.79
CA ARG A 190 -13.12 -9.03 -16.75
C ARG A 190 -12.52 -9.25 -18.14
N THR A 191 -13.36 -9.32 -19.17
CA THR A 191 -12.89 -9.47 -20.56
C THR A 191 -12.14 -8.22 -21.04
N LYS A 192 -12.62 -7.03 -20.69
CA LYS A 192 -11.92 -5.75 -20.99
C LYS A 192 -10.57 -5.69 -20.28
N LEU A 193 -10.52 -6.02 -18.99
CA LEU A 193 -9.28 -6.06 -18.19
C LEU A 193 -8.25 -7.03 -18.78
N GLY A 194 -8.69 -8.21 -19.24
CA GLY A 194 -7.80 -9.18 -19.89
C GLY A 194 -7.17 -8.69 -21.20
N ARG A 195 -7.63 -7.56 -21.75
CA ARG A 195 -7.10 -6.92 -22.95
C ARG A 195 -6.35 -5.62 -22.65
N ALA A 196 -6.33 -5.17 -21.40
CA ALA A 196 -5.60 -3.96 -21.00
C ALA A 196 -4.09 -4.21 -21.11
N ASN A 197 -3.39 -3.29 -21.76
CA ASN A 197 -1.94 -3.38 -22.00
C ASN A 197 -1.14 -2.49 -21.05
N THR A 198 -1.80 -1.57 -20.36
CA THR A 198 -1.15 -0.64 -19.43
C THR A 198 -1.90 -0.53 -18.10
N PRO A 199 -1.23 -0.17 -16.99
CA PRO A 199 -1.90 0.10 -15.72
C PRO A 199 -2.94 1.21 -15.80
N ALA A 200 -2.73 2.22 -16.67
CA ALA A 200 -3.68 3.31 -16.88
C ALA A 200 -4.97 2.83 -17.57
N GLU A 201 -4.85 1.97 -18.58
CA GLU A 201 -6.02 1.33 -19.22
C GLU A 201 -6.79 0.46 -18.23
N ALA A 202 -6.09 -0.31 -17.39
CA ALA A 202 -6.74 -1.11 -16.35
C ALA A 202 -7.47 -0.25 -15.33
N ALA A 203 -6.85 0.86 -14.88
CA ALA A 203 -7.47 1.81 -13.95
C ALA A 203 -8.73 2.45 -14.54
N GLU A 204 -8.70 2.86 -15.80
CA GLU A 204 -9.88 3.39 -16.51
C GLU A 204 -11.02 2.36 -16.57
N ILE A 205 -10.71 1.09 -16.82
CA ILE A 205 -11.71 0.02 -16.85
C ILE A 205 -12.32 -0.19 -15.44
N TYR A 206 -11.51 -0.23 -14.39
CA TYR A 206 -12.03 -0.32 -13.02
C TYR A 206 -12.89 0.91 -12.65
N ALA A 207 -12.48 2.11 -13.06
CA ALA A 207 -13.23 3.34 -12.81
C ALA A 207 -14.60 3.28 -13.49
N GLN A 208 -14.65 2.90 -14.76
CA GLN A 208 -15.90 2.72 -15.51
C GLN A 208 -16.78 1.60 -14.94
N ALA A 209 -16.18 0.54 -14.40
CA ALA A 209 -16.89 -0.50 -13.67
C ALA A 209 -17.38 -0.05 -12.29
N GLY A 210 -17.03 1.17 -11.85
CA GLY A 210 -17.35 1.71 -10.54
C GLY A 210 -16.69 0.91 -9.42
N VAL A 211 -15.41 0.57 -9.58
CA VAL A 211 -14.56 -0.17 -8.63
C VAL A 211 -13.45 0.77 -8.15
N TRP A 212 -13.66 1.41 -7.00
CA TRP A 212 -12.84 2.52 -6.51
C TRP A 212 -11.46 2.07 -6.06
N ASN A 213 -11.36 1.02 -5.24
CA ASN A 213 -10.11 0.66 -4.58
C ASN A 213 -9.00 0.31 -5.57
N GLU A 214 -9.34 -0.49 -6.59
CA GLU A 214 -8.43 -0.92 -7.64
C GLU A 214 -8.05 0.25 -8.56
N THR A 215 -9.01 1.15 -8.86
CA THR A 215 -8.73 2.40 -9.59
C THR A 215 -7.70 3.22 -8.84
N LEU A 216 -7.98 3.53 -7.57
CA LEU A 216 -7.11 4.35 -6.73
C LEU A 216 -5.73 3.72 -6.55
N ALA A 217 -5.65 2.41 -6.32
CA ALA A 217 -4.39 1.69 -6.15
C ALA A 217 -3.52 1.67 -7.43
N LEU A 218 -4.12 1.60 -8.61
CA LEU A 218 -3.39 1.69 -9.87
C LEU A 218 -2.90 3.11 -10.15
N VAL A 219 -3.76 4.12 -9.92
CA VAL A 219 -3.40 5.53 -10.13
C VAL A 219 -2.37 6.01 -9.12
N GLU A 220 -2.43 5.54 -7.86
CA GLU A 220 -1.42 5.79 -6.83
C GLU A 220 -0.02 5.36 -7.30
N LYS A 221 0.11 4.14 -7.85
CA LYS A 221 1.38 3.65 -8.42
C LYS A 221 1.86 4.47 -9.63
N LEU A 222 0.95 5.12 -10.35
CA LEU A 222 1.26 5.93 -11.51
C LEU A 222 1.72 7.35 -11.16
N ARG A 223 1.56 7.81 -9.90
CA ARG A 223 1.83 9.21 -9.48
C ARG A 223 3.18 9.77 -9.92
N GLN A 224 4.24 8.97 -9.95
CA GLN A 224 5.57 9.42 -10.35
C GLN A 224 5.73 9.58 -11.87
N THR A 225 5.00 8.79 -12.65
CA THR A 225 5.16 8.72 -14.11
C THR A 225 4.05 9.43 -14.88
N LYS A 226 2.87 9.54 -14.26
CA LYS A 226 1.66 10.19 -14.77
C LYS A 226 0.93 10.94 -13.65
N PRO A 227 1.55 11.98 -13.05
CA PRO A 227 0.96 12.73 -11.93
C PRO A 227 -0.40 13.35 -12.26
N GLU A 228 -0.65 13.66 -13.52
CA GLU A 228 -1.92 14.20 -14.00
C GLU A 228 -3.10 13.25 -13.77
N GLU A 229 -2.90 11.93 -13.81
CA GLU A 229 -4.00 10.97 -13.62
C GLU A 229 -4.43 10.89 -12.16
N TRP A 230 -3.49 11.11 -11.24
CA TRP A 230 -3.80 11.28 -9.82
C TRP A 230 -4.64 12.52 -9.57
N VAL A 231 -4.25 13.66 -10.17
CA VAL A 231 -4.98 14.92 -10.05
C VAL A 231 -6.38 14.79 -10.67
N ASN A 232 -6.49 14.23 -11.87
CA ASN A 232 -7.76 14.02 -12.55
C ASN A 232 -8.71 13.15 -11.72
N LEU A 233 -8.21 12.02 -11.20
CA LEU A 233 -9.01 11.09 -10.39
C LEU A 233 -9.56 11.80 -9.15
N LEU A 234 -8.71 12.50 -8.39
CA LEU A 234 -9.15 13.18 -7.16
C LEU A 234 -10.09 14.35 -7.44
N ASN A 235 -9.84 15.13 -8.49
CA ASN A 235 -10.76 16.20 -8.90
C ASN A 235 -12.14 15.63 -9.28
N SER A 236 -12.19 14.45 -9.92
CA SER A 236 -13.45 13.82 -10.34
C SER A 236 -14.36 13.41 -9.17
N VAL A 237 -13.82 13.37 -7.94
CA VAL A 237 -14.53 13.00 -6.71
C VAL A 237 -14.51 14.11 -5.63
N GLY A 238 -14.24 15.36 -6.03
CA GLY A 238 -14.25 16.50 -5.11
C GLY A 238 -13.15 16.44 -4.06
N LEU A 239 -11.95 16.02 -4.46
CA LEU A 239 -10.74 15.94 -3.62
C LEU A 239 -9.59 16.79 -4.19
N ASP A 240 -9.92 17.88 -4.87
CA ASP A 240 -8.95 18.77 -5.52
C ASP A 240 -7.98 19.42 -4.52
N ASP A 241 -8.46 19.79 -3.34
CA ASP A 241 -7.64 20.39 -2.26
C ASP A 241 -6.49 19.50 -1.78
N ILE A 242 -6.59 18.17 -1.95
CA ILE A 242 -5.57 17.20 -1.54
C ILE A 242 -4.80 16.61 -2.72
N ALA A 243 -5.11 16.99 -3.95
CA ALA A 243 -4.52 16.40 -5.15
C ALA A 243 -3.00 16.62 -5.25
N SER A 244 -2.51 17.75 -4.73
CA SER A 244 -1.08 18.06 -4.65
C SER A 244 -0.38 17.54 -3.40
N ALA A 245 -1.10 16.96 -2.45
CA ALA A 245 -0.51 16.46 -1.21
C ALA A 245 0.46 15.31 -1.50
N PRO A 246 1.64 15.28 -0.85
CA PRO A 246 2.65 14.24 -1.10
C PRO A 246 2.15 12.87 -0.61
N TYR A 247 2.65 11.79 -1.21
CA TYR A 247 2.54 10.45 -0.63
C TYR A 247 3.65 10.28 0.42
N ILE A 248 3.30 9.96 1.66
CA ILE A 248 4.26 9.93 2.77
C ILE A 248 4.57 8.52 3.27
N GLY A 249 3.81 7.52 2.81
CA GLY A 249 4.13 6.12 3.03
C GLY A 249 2.92 5.23 3.28
N GLU A 250 3.23 3.97 3.59
CA GLU A 250 2.27 2.94 3.99
C GLU A 250 2.37 2.75 5.51
N ALA A 251 1.23 2.78 6.19
CA ALA A 251 1.13 2.49 7.60
C ALA A 251 1.41 1.01 7.87
N THR A 252 2.02 0.72 9.03
CA THR A 252 2.40 -0.65 9.39
C THR A 252 1.47 -1.19 10.46
N ALA A 253 0.85 -2.34 10.20
CA ALA A 253 0.04 -3.04 11.20
C ALA A 253 0.88 -3.34 12.44
N MET A 254 0.39 -2.93 13.61
CA MET A 254 0.94 -3.37 14.88
C MET A 254 0.60 -4.83 15.08
N SER A 255 1.59 -5.64 15.47
CA SER A 255 1.33 -7.00 15.93
C SER A 255 0.39 -6.94 17.13
N ASP A 256 -0.57 -7.87 17.16
CA ASP A 256 -1.52 -8.00 18.25
C ASP A 256 -0.77 -8.13 19.60
N PRO A 257 -0.96 -7.20 20.56
CA PRO A 257 -0.26 -7.27 21.85
C PRO A 257 -0.58 -8.55 22.64
N ASP A 258 -1.69 -9.24 22.35
CA ASP A 258 -2.03 -10.51 23.01
C ASP A 258 -1.39 -11.76 22.36
N SER A 259 -0.75 -11.62 21.18
CA SER A 259 -0.14 -12.77 20.49
C SER A 259 1.15 -13.29 21.15
N ASP A 260 1.74 -12.53 22.08
CA ASP A 260 2.97 -12.90 22.79
C ASP A 260 2.74 -13.71 24.09
N LEU A 261 1.49 -13.87 24.54
CA LEU A 261 1.19 -14.60 25.79
C LEU A 261 1.15 -16.13 25.65
N ASP A 262 1.06 -16.67 24.44
CA ASP A 262 0.91 -18.12 24.23
C ASP A 262 2.23 -18.87 24.03
N ASN A 263 3.38 -18.19 23.91
CA ASN A 263 4.64 -18.86 23.55
C ASN A 263 5.52 -19.30 24.73
N ASN A 264 5.07 -19.11 25.97
CA ASN A 264 5.81 -19.57 27.15
C ASN A 264 5.34 -20.96 27.62
N THR A 265 5.42 -21.94 26.71
CA THR A 265 5.26 -23.35 27.07
C THR A 265 6.41 -23.75 28.00
N VAL A 266 6.09 -23.93 29.28
CA VAL A 266 6.95 -24.53 30.29
C VAL A 266 7.41 -25.90 29.81
N VAL A 267 8.68 -25.99 29.39
CA VAL A 267 9.36 -27.26 29.12
C VAL A 267 9.50 -28.00 30.46
N ARG A 268 8.58 -28.93 30.74
CA ARG A 268 8.80 -29.95 31.76
C ARG A 268 9.72 -31.01 31.18
N ASP A 269 10.99 -30.89 31.51
CA ASP A 269 12.03 -31.86 31.21
C ASP A 269 11.64 -33.23 31.81
N SER A 270 11.63 -34.24 30.94
CA SER A 270 11.25 -35.62 31.24
C SER A 270 12.43 -36.52 30.88
N SER A 271 13.31 -36.78 31.85
CA SER A 271 14.33 -37.82 31.73
C SER A 271 14.54 -38.56 33.06
N SER A 272 14.07 -39.80 33.08
CA SER A 272 14.44 -40.92 33.98
C SER A 272 15.90 -41.36 33.73
N PRO A 273 16.62 -42.21 34.55
CA PRO A 273 16.16 -43.54 34.98
C PRO A 273 16.56 -44.06 36.39
N GLU A 274 15.81 -45.08 36.80
CA GLU A 274 16.10 -46.27 37.65
C GLU A 274 17.27 -46.27 38.65
N GLU A 275 16.96 -46.59 39.92
CA GLU A 275 17.66 -47.68 40.62
C GLU A 275 16.78 -48.35 41.71
N ASP A 276 16.98 -49.67 41.79
CA ASP A 276 16.26 -50.74 42.47
C ASP A 276 16.59 -50.85 43.97
N LYS A 277 15.60 -51.20 44.81
CA LYS A 277 15.64 -52.32 45.78
C LYS A 277 14.52 -52.29 46.82
N THR A 278 13.61 -53.26 46.67
CA THR A 278 13.10 -54.18 47.72
C THR A 278 13.18 -53.73 49.20
N ASN A 279 12.03 -53.58 49.87
CA ASN A 279 11.68 -54.55 50.90
C ASN A 279 10.22 -54.50 51.37
N ASN A 280 9.72 -55.70 51.64
CA ASN A 280 8.39 -56.06 52.07
C ASN A 280 8.01 -55.56 53.47
N ALA A 281 6.69 -55.34 53.61
CA ALA A 281 5.84 -55.60 54.77
C ALA A 281 6.09 -54.84 56.08
N VAL A 282 5.05 -54.15 56.55
CA VAL A 282 4.22 -54.51 57.71
C VAL A 282 3.28 -53.31 58.00
N GLU A 283 1.99 -53.48 57.71
CA GLU A 283 0.93 -52.97 58.59
C GLU A 283 0.63 -54.08 59.63
N PRO A 284 -0.02 -53.83 60.79
CA PRO A 284 -0.86 -52.67 61.16
C PRO A 284 -0.62 -52.18 62.62
N ILE A 285 -1.34 -51.14 63.07
CA ILE A 285 -2.28 -51.18 64.23
C ILE A 285 -2.62 -49.77 64.75
N ARG A 286 -3.94 -49.52 64.75
CA ARG A 286 -4.82 -48.72 65.63
C ARG A 286 -4.26 -48.07 66.91
N GLY A 287 -4.85 -46.91 67.24
CA GLY A 287 -5.10 -46.42 68.62
C GLY A 287 -5.08 -44.89 68.66
N LEU A 288 -6.21 -44.21 68.88
CA LEU A 288 -6.64 -43.68 70.21
C LEU A 288 -5.46 -42.92 70.85
N TRP A 289 -5.41 -41.59 70.86
CA TRP A 289 -6.33 -40.62 71.49
C TRP A 289 -6.37 -39.29 70.75
#